data_AF-U2T2A7-F1
#
_entry.id   AF-U2T2A7-F1
#
_cell.length_a   1.000
_cell.length_b   1.000
_cell.length_c   1.000
_cell.angle_alpha   90.00
_cell.angle_beta   90.00
_cell.angle_gamma   90.00
#
_symmetry.space_group_name_H-M   'P 1'
#
loop_
_entity.id
_entity.type
_entity.pdbx_description
1 polymer ?
#
loop_
_entity_poly.entity_id
_entity_poly.type
_entity_poly.pdbx_seq_one_letter_code
_entity_poly.pdbx_strand_id
1 'polypeptide(L)'
;MLAEAAGELFLEQTYARTTIDDIARRAGVSRATFFNYFPAKSDLLWLEVDESLDRFAATLTAADASLAPMDAVLDAVVRLAEAFGPDRLPLAVTQVELMGTDAELQASGLPRFLELVRVVAAAIGTRIGEDPDALVPRSAATAV
;
A
#
# COMPACT_ATOMS: atom_id res chain seq x y z
N MET A 1 -10.32 -6.89 -11.90
CA MET A 1 -11.79 -6.67 -11.88
C MET A 1 -12.21 -5.39 -11.14
N LEU A 2 -12.42 -5.35 -9.80
CA LEU A 2 -12.93 -4.12 -9.14
C LEU A 2 -11.90 -2.98 -9.07
N ALA A 3 -10.69 -3.25 -8.56
CA ALA A 3 -9.63 -2.23 -8.45
C ALA A 3 -9.15 -1.76 -9.82
N GLU A 4 -9.02 -2.68 -10.77
CA GLU A 4 -8.69 -2.39 -12.17
C GLU A 4 -9.75 -1.48 -12.83
N ALA A 5 -11.04 -1.86 -12.74
CA ALA A 5 -12.14 -1.04 -13.27
C ALA A 5 -12.19 0.35 -12.61
N ALA A 6 -11.91 0.42 -11.30
CA ALA A 6 -11.83 1.69 -10.59
C ALA A 6 -10.65 2.54 -11.09
N GLY A 7 -9.46 1.94 -11.22
CA GLY A 7 -8.27 2.60 -11.75
C GLY A 7 -8.49 3.17 -13.14
N GLU A 8 -9.04 2.39 -14.07
CA GLU A 8 -9.41 2.86 -15.41
C GLU A 8 -10.36 4.05 -15.35
N LEU A 9 -11.45 3.95 -14.58
CA LEU A 9 -12.43 5.04 -14.46
C LEU A 9 -11.82 6.28 -13.79
N PHE A 10 -10.94 6.11 -12.81
CA PHE A 10 -10.23 7.23 -12.19
C PHE A 10 -9.30 7.92 -13.19
N LEU A 11 -8.69 7.20 -14.14
CA LEU A 11 -7.91 7.80 -15.22
C LEU A 11 -8.78 8.45 -16.31
N GLU A 12 -9.90 7.83 -16.66
CA GLU A 12 -10.82 8.31 -17.70
C GLU A 12 -11.53 9.61 -17.28
N GLN A 13 -11.94 9.69 -16.02
CA GLN A 13 -12.85 10.75 -15.56
C GLN A 13 -12.60 11.26 -14.15
N THR A 14 -11.45 10.96 -13.54
CA THR A 14 -11.08 11.30 -12.14
C THR A 14 -11.85 10.53 -11.08
N TYR A 15 -11.26 10.46 -9.88
CA TYR A 15 -11.86 9.84 -8.71
C TYR A 15 -13.18 10.53 -8.33
N ALA A 16 -13.20 11.86 -8.29
CA ALA A 16 -14.36 12.64 -7.85
C ALA A 16 -15.61 12.37 -8.69
N ARG A 17 -15.48 12.18 -10.00
CA ARG A 17 -16.62 11.94 -10.91
C ARG A 17 -16.99 10.46 -11.04
N THR A 18 -16.20 9.55 -10.51
CA THR A 18 -16.47 8.11 -10.58
C THR A 18 -17.36 7.66 -9.42
N THR A 19 -18.47 6.98 -9.72
CA THR A 19 -19.37 6.42 -8.70
C THR A 19 -19.12 4.94 -8.46
N ILE A 20 -19.54 4.43 -7.30
CA ILE A 20 -19.52 2.98 -7.00
C ILE A 20 -20.35 2.20 -8.03
N ASP A 21 -21.43 2.77 -8.55
CA ASP A 21 -22.27 2.11 -9.56
C ASP A 21 -21.58 2.02 -10.92
N ASP A 22 -20.77 3.03 -11.29
CA ASP A 22 -19.96 2.98 -12.50
C ASP A 22 -18.89 1.90 -12.39
N ILE A 23 -18.22 1.80 -11.24
CA ILE A 23 -17.21 0.78 -10.95
C ILE A 23 -17.84 -0.61 -10.99
N ALA A 24 -18.95 -0.82 -10.31
CA ALA A 24 -19.65 -2.10 -10.28
C ALA A 24 -20.10 -2.52 -11.68
N ARG A 25 -20.65 -1.58 -12.47
CA ARG A 25 -21.06 -1.81 -13.86
C ARG A 25 -19.87 -2.18 -14.75
N ARG A 26 -18.74 -1.47 -14.65
CA ARG A 26 -17.52 -1.75 -15.41
C ARG A 26 -16.92 -3.10 -15.05
N ALA A 27 -16.93 -3.45 -13.75
CA ALA A 27 -16.42 -4.72 -13.25
C ALA A 27 -17.40 -5.90 -13.45
N GLY A 28 -18.62 -5.66 -13.95
CA GLY A 28 -19.62 -6.71 -14.17
C GLY A 28 -20.17 -7.33 -12.89
N VAL A 29 -20.17 -6.59 -11.77
CA VAL A 29 -20.65 -7.05 -10.46
C VAL A 29 -21.77 -6.17 -9.92
N SER A 30 -22.46 -6.64 -8.88
CA SER A 30 -23.49 -5.84 -8.21
C SER A 30 -22.88 -4.81 -7.25
N ARG A 31 -23.63 -3.74 -6.96
CA ARG A 31 -23.28 -2.78 -5.89
C ARG A 31 -23.11 -3.46 -4.53
N ALA A 32 -23.91 -4.48 -4.23
CA ALA A 32 -23.77 -5.26 -2.99
C ALA A 32 -22.43 -6.01 -2.96
N THR A 33 -22.01 -6.58 -4.10
CA THR A 33 -20.69 -7.22 -4.23
C THR A 33 -19.56 -6.24 -3.95
N PHE A 34 -19.65 -4.98 -4.40
CA PHE A 34 -18.67 -3.95 -4.05
C PHE A 34 -18.51 -3.81 -2.53
N PHE A 35 -19.62 -3.58 -1.82
CA PHE A 35 -19.60 -3.34 -0.37
C PHE A 35 -19.22 -4.57 0.46
N ASN A 36 -19.29 -5.78 -0.11
CA ASN A 36 -18.76 -6.97 0.54
C ASN A 36 -17.22 -6.95 0.65
N TYR A 37 -16.53 -6.25 -0.26
CA TYR A 37 -15.07 -6.15 -0.26
C TYR A 37 -14.57 -4.79 0.25
N PHE A 38 -15.29 -3.71 -0.06
CA PHE A 38 -14.82 -2.34 0.21
C PHE A 38 -15.87 -1.54 0.97
N PRO A 39 -15.59 -1.12 2.22
CA PRO A 39 -16.46 -0.22 2.97
C PRO A 39 -16.71 1.12 2.26
N ALA A 40 -15.70 1.65 1.58
CA ALA A 40 -15.75 2.92 0.86
C ALA A 40 -15.03 2.87 -0.50
N LYS A 41 -15.36 3.82 -1.39
CA LYS A 41 -14.68 4.00 -2.69
C LYS A 41 -13.17 4.27 -2.53
N SER A 42 -12.78 4.98 -1.48
CA SER A 42 -11.38 5.30 -1.17
C SER A 42 -10.56 4.05 -0.85
N ASP A 43 -11.18 2.97 -0.36
CA ASP A 43 -10.44 1.74 -0.01
C ASP A 43 -9.86 1.05 -1.25
N LEU A 44 -10.40 1.31 -2.44
CA LEU A 44 -9.83 0.85 -3.71
C LEU A 44 -8.45 1.45 -3.99
N LEU A 45 -8.16 2.65 -3.47
CA LEU A 45 -6.85 3.30 -3.65
C LEU A 45 -5.74 2.56 -2.90
N TRP A 46 -6.11 1.75 -1.90
CA TRP A 46 -5.16 1.10 -1.00
C TRP A 46 -5.01 -0.39 -1.23
N LEU A 47 -5.87 -1.04 -2.02
CA LEU A 47 -5.85 -2.50 -2.17
C LEU A 47 -4.45 -3.04 -2.51
N GLU A 48 -3.80 -2.46 -3.52
CA GLU A 48 -2.45 -2.91 -3.92
C GLU A 48 -1.38 -2.53 -2.90
N VAL A 49 -1.57 -1.43 -2.16
CA VAL A 49 -0.66 -1.01 -1.08
C VAL A 49 -0.78 -1.96 0.11
N ASP A 50 -1.99 -2.31 0.51
CA ASP A 50 -2.29 -3.21 1.62
C ASP A 50 -1.72 -4.62 1.31
N GLU A 51 -1.93 -5.14 0.09
CA GLU A 51 -1.28 -6.40 -0.36
C GLU A 51 0.26 -6.31 -0.39
N SER A 52 0.79 -5.12 -0.69
CA SER A 52 2.22 -4.89 -0.76
C SER A 52 2.87 -4.80 0.61
N LEU A 53 2.17 -4.24 1.60
CA LEU A 53 2.63 -4.23 3.00
C LEU A 53 2.73 -5.66 3.56
N ASP A 54 1.78 -6.54 3.25
CA ASP A 54 1.84 -7.95 3.64
C ASP A 54 3.06 -8.65 3.04
N ARG A 55 3.33 -8.44 1.73
CA ARG A 55 4.52 -8.98 1.06
C ARG A 55 5.82 -8.39 1.61
N PHE A 56 5.81 -7.10 1.95
CA PHE A 56 6.95 -6.41 2.51
C PHE A 56 7.34 -6.99 3.88
N ALA A 57 6.38 -7.23 4.76
CA ALA A 57 6.62 -7.89 6.05
C ALA A 57 7.23 -9.28 5.89
N ALA A 58 6.72 -10.08 4.95
CA ALA A 58 7.27 -11.39 4.63
C ALA A 58 8.72 -11.30 4.10
N THR A 59 8.99 -10.33 3.24
CA THR A 59 10.32 -10.10 2.67
C THR A 59 11.34 -9.69 3.74
N LEU A 60 10.96 -8.78 4.64
CA LEU A 60 11.79 -8.37 5.77
C LEU A 60 12.11 -9.53 6.72
N THR A 61 11.16 -10.44 6.92
CA THR A 61 11.34 -11.64 7.75
C THR A 61 12.28 -12.65 7.10
N ALA A 62 12.24 -12.77 5.77
CA ALA A 62 13.08 -13.68 4.99
C ALA A 62 14.46 -13.11 4.63
N ALA A 63 14.68 -11.80 4.81
CA ALA A 63 15.92 -11.14 4.43
C ALA A 63 17.10 -11.61 5.28
N ASP A 64 18.27 -11.71 4.64
CA ASP A 64 19.52 -12.21 5.22
C ASP A 64 19.84 -11.51 6.55
N ALA A 65 20.02 -12.32 7.60
CA ALA A 65 20.29 -11.84 8.95
C ALA A 65 21.68 -11.20 9.10
N SER A 66 22.58 -11.38 8.14
CA SER A 66 23.92 -10.76 8.13
C SER A 66 23.91 -9.33 7.59
N LEU A 67 22.83 -8.89 6.93
CA LEU A 67 22.70 -7.52 6.44
C LEU A 67 22.51 -6.54 7.61
N ALA A 68 23.04 -5.32 7.43
CA ALA A 68 22.69 -4.24 8.35
C ALA A 68 21.17 -3.97 8.29
N PRO A 69 20.52 -3.54 9.37
CA PRO A 69 19.06 -3.44 9.43
C PRO A 69 18.45 -2.59 8.30
N MET A 70 19.07 -1.46 7.97
CA MET A 70 18.59 -0.58 6.90
C MET A 70 18.87 -1.12 5.50
N ASP A 71 19.93 -1.91 5.33
CA ASP A 71 20.21 -2.57 4.04
C ASP A 71 19.14 -3.62 3.75
N ALA A 72 18.70 -4.37 4.76
CA ALA A 72 17.60 -5.31 4.62
C ALA A 72 16.25 -4.63 4.33
N VAL A 73 16.02 -3.44 4.91
CA VAL A 73 14.83 -2.62 4.59
C VAL A 73 14.88 -2.14 3.15
N LEU A 74 16.03 -1.61 2.71
CA LEU A 74 16.21 -1.14 1.34
C LEU A 74 16.06 -2.29 0.32
N ASP A 75 16.68 -3.45 0.57
CA ASP A 75 16.52 -4.64 -0.27
C ASP A 75 15.05 -5.06 -0.38
N ALA A 76 14.31 -5.05 0.75
CA ALA A 76 12.89 -5.38 0.75
C ALA A 76 12.05 -4.36 -0.05
N VAL A 77 12.36 -3.06 0.03
CA VAL A 77 11.70 -2.01 -0.77
C VAL A 77 11.98 -2.22 -2.27
N VAL A 78 13.24 -2.51 -2.64
CA VAL A 78 13.62 -2.77 -4.03
C VAL A 78 12.90 -4.00 -4.58
N ARG A 79 12.88 -5.12 -3.85
CA ARG A 79 12.14 -6.32 -4.26
C ARG A 79 10.64 -6.08 -4.42
N LEU A 80 10.08 -5.25 -3.55
CA LEU A 80 8.68 -4.87 -3.65
C LEU A 80 8.43 -4.04 -4.91
N ALA A 81 9.30 -3.07 -5.21
CA ALA A 81 9.26 -2.28 -6.42
C ALA A 81 9.41 -3.16 -7.68
N GLU A 82 10.30 -4.15 -7.67
CA GLU A 82 10.48 -5.11 -8.77
C GLU A 82 9.26 -6.04 -8.96
N ALA A 83 8.53 -6.35 -7.88
CA ALA A 83 7.31 -7.14 -7.96
C ALA A 83 6.17 -6.40 -8.69
N PHE A 84 6.21 -5.06 -8.66
CA PHE A 84 5.41 -4.26 -9.58
C PHE A 84 6.09 -4.30 -10.95
N GLY A 85 5.66 -5.24 -11.79
CA GLY A 85 6.14 -5.32 -13.18
C GLY A 85 5.97 -3.98 -13.93
N PRO A 86 6.63 -3.81 -15.09
CA PRO A 86 6.67 -2.54 -15.81
C PRO A 86 5.28 -1.96 -16.17
N ASP A 87 4.25 -2.81 -16.22
CA ASP A 87 2.88 -2.44 -16.60
C ASP A 87 1.91 -2.30 -15.40
N ARG A 88 2.38 -2.53 -14.16
CA ARG A 88 1.52 -2.62 -12.95
C ARG A 88 1.98 -1.69 -11.83
N LEU A 89 2.38 -0.47 -12.17
CA LEU A 89 2.60 0.55 -11.14
C LEU A 89 1.27 0.81 -10.40
N PRO A 90 1.28 0.88 -9.06
CA PRO A 90 0.07 1.17 -8.31
C PRO A 90 -0.39 2.60 -8.63
N LEU A 91 -1.39 2.68 -9.52
CA LEU A 91 -1.84 3.93 -10.13
C LEU A 91 -2.32 4.93 -9.09
N ALA A 92 -2.89 4.43 -8.00
CA ALA A 92 -3.37 5.24 -6.90
C ALA A 92 -2.28 6.13 -6.29
N VAL A 93 -1.03 5.67 -6.22
CA VAL A 93 0.10 6.43 -5.63
C VAL A 93 1.04 7.03 -6.67
N THR A 94 1.04 6.52 -7.90
CA THR A 94 1.90 7.02 -8.98
C THR A 94 1.22 8.04 -9.89
N GLN A 95 -0.12 8.07 -9.91
CA GLN A 95 -0.92 8.97 -10.75
C GLN A 95 -1.91 9.82 -9.94
N VAL A 96 -1.52 10.20 -8.73
CA VAL A 96 -2.33 10.96 -7.76
C VAL A 96 -2.95 12.22 -8.38
N GLU A 97 -2.16 13.00 -9.11
CA GLU A 97 -2.60 14.26 -9.72
C GLU A 97 -3.61 14.02 -10.85
N LEU A 98 -3.35 13.02 -11.70
CA LEU A 98 -4.22 12.67 -12.83
C LEU A 98 -5.58 12.12 -12.36
N MET A 99 -5.56 11.28 -11.33
CA MET A 99 -6.77 10.73 -10.73
C MET A 99 -7.50 11.74 -9.83
N GLY A 100 -6.80 12.78 -9.35
CA GLY A 100 -7.34 13.76 -8.41
C GLY A 100 -7.64 13.16 -7.03
N THR A 101 -6.72 12.34 -6.50
CA THR A 101 -6.90 11.54 -5.26
C THR A 101 -6.10 12.02 -4.06
N ASP A 102 -5.41 13.17 -4.15
CA ASP A 102 -4.51 13.68 -3.09
C ASP A 102 -5.20 13.78 -1.72
N ALA A 103 -6.39 14.39 -1.68
CA ALA A 103 -7.14 14.58 -0.43
C ALA A 103 -7.57 13.25 0.19
N GLU A 104 -8.04 12.30 -0.61
CA GLU A 104 -8.46 10.99 -0.13
C GLU A 104 -7.29 10.16 0.38
N LEU A 105 -6.14 10.22 -0.31
CA LEU A 105 -4.93 9.53 0.13
C LEU A 105 -4.43 10.12 1.45
N GLN A 106 -4.40 11.45 1.58
CA GLN A 106 -4.04 12.11 2.84
C GLN A 106 -5.01 11.74 3.97
N ALA A 107 -6.32 11.72 3.70
CA ALA A 107 -7.34 11.42 4.70
C ALA A 107 -7.32 9.96 5.20
N SER A 108 -6.81 9.02 4.39
CA SER A 108 -6.88 7.58 4.69
C SER A 108 -5.53 6.85 4.73
N GLY A 109 -4.42 7.59 4.58
CA GLY A 109 -3.07 7.04 4.54
C GLY A 109 -2.42 6.81 5.91
N LEU A 110 -2.82 7.55 6.95
CA LEU A 110 -2.22 7.44 8.29
C LEU A 110 -2.23 6.00 8.86
N PRO A 111 -3.35 5.23 8.77
CA PRO A 111 -3.35 3.85 9.24
C PRO A 111 -2.31 2.96 8.53
N ARG A 112 -2.14 3.13 7.21
CA ARG A 112 -1.14 2.38 6.43
C ARG A 112 0.28 2.78 6.80
N PHE A 113 0.53 4.07 6.99
CA PHE A 113 1.83 4.56 7.46
C PHE A 113 2.20 3.97 8.83
N LEU A 114 1.26 3.97 9.79
CA LEU A 114 1.50 3.39 11.11
C LEU A 114 1.76 1.89 11.04
N GLU A 115 1.10 1.18 10.13
CA GLU A 115 1.34 -0.25 9.89
C GLU A 115 2.71 -0.50 9.27
N LEU A 116 3.12 0.30 8.28
CA LEU A 116 4.48 0.26 7.73
C LEU A 116 5.53 0.46 8.83
N VAL A 117 5.37 1.49 9.67
CA VAL A 117 6.27 1.75 10.80
C VAL A 117 6.32 0.55 11.74
N ARG A 118 5.19 -0.09 12.05
CA ARG A 118 5.12 -1.28 12.90
C ARG A 118 5.91 -2.44 12.30
N VAL A 119 5.73 -2.70 11.01
CA VAL A 119 6.41 -3.78 10.27
C VAL A 119 7.92 -3.56 10.25
N VAL A 120 8.37 -2.35 9.91
CA VAL A 120 9.80 -2.01 9.84
C VAL A 120 10.44 -2.05 11.23
N ALA A 121 9.78 -1.48 12.26
CA ALA A 121 10.30 -1.48 13.61
C ALA A 121 10.46 -2.90 14.16
N ALA A 122 9.50 -3.79 13.90
CA ALA A 122 9.60 -5.21 14.29
C ALA A 122 10.79 -5.91 13.61
N ALA A 123 11.01 -5.65 12.32
CA ALA A 123 12.14 -6.22 11.58
C ALA A 123 13.49 -5.69 12.08
N ILE A 124 13.60 -4.39 12.37
CA ILE A 124 14.82 -3.79 12.91
C ILE A 124 15.08 -4.30 14.33
N GLY A 125 14.08 -4.27 15.21
CA GLY A 125 14.20 -4.73 16.60
C GLY A 125 14.71 -6.17 16.69
N THR A 126 14.15 -7.06 15.87
CA THR A 126 14.59 -8.46 15.79
C THR A 126 16.07 -8.60 15.39
N ARG A 127 16.55 -7.79 14.44
CA ARG A 127 17.94 -7.84 13.96
C ARG A 127 18.95 -7.31 14.98
N ILE A 128 18.58 -6.26 15.72
CA ILE A 128 19.48 -5.63 16.70
C ILE A 128 19.31 -6.19 18.12
N GLY A 129 18.32 -7.07 18.35
CA GLY A 129 18.03 -7.65 19.65
C GLY A 129 17.35 -6.69 20.63
N GLU A 130 16.61 -5.70 20.13
CA GLU A 130 15.87 -4.72 20.93
C GLU A 130 14.36 -4.89 20.77
N ASP A 131 13.61 -4.35 21.74
CA ASP A 131 12.15 -4.23 21.66
C ASP A 131 11.75 -3.37 20.44
N PRO A 132 10.79 -3.79 19.60
CA PRO A 132 10.30 -3.00 18.46
C PRO A 132 9.78 -1.60 18.83
N ASP A 133 9.33 -1.40 20.07
CA ASP A 133 8.87 -0.10 20.59
C ASP A 133 9.98 0.74 21.22
N ALA A 134 11.22 0.23 21.26
CA ALA A 134 12.39 1.00 21.67
C ALA A 134 12.66 2.16 20.70
N LEU A 135 13.36 3.18 21.21
CA LEU A 135 13.61 4.42 20.48
C LEU A 135 14.25 4.18 19.11
N VAL A 136 15.27 3.32 19.05
CA VAL A 136 16.05 3.09 17.81
C VAL A 136 15.20 2.43 16.72
N PRO A 137 14.54 1.27 16.93
CA PRO A 137 13.65 0.69 15.92
C PRO A 137 12.50 1.61 15.50
N ARG A 138 11.84 2.29 16.45
CA ARG A 138 10.72 3.20 16.17
C ARG A 138 11.15 4.41 15.34
N SER A 139 12.25 5.07 15.73
CA SER A 139 12.74 6.25 15.01
C SER A 139 13.26 5.90 13.63
N ALA A 140 13.99 4.78 13.49
CA ALA A 140 14.45 4.31 12.19
C ALA A 140 13.26 3.97 11.27
N ALA A 141 12.25 3.26 11.77
CA ALA A 141 11.07 2.89 11.01
C ALA A 141 10.22 4.09 10.55
N THR A 142 10.21 5.17 11.32
CA THR A 142 9.46 6.41 10.96
C THR A 142 10.20 7.25 9.92
N ALA A 143 11.51 7.06 9.76
CA ALA A 143 12.36 7.79 8.83
C ALA A 143 12.44 7.16 7.42
N VAL A 144 11.86 5.96 7.25
CA VAL A 144 11.66 5.27 5.97
C VAL A 144 10.45 5.88 5.26
#